data_AF-A0A8T6BT20-F1
#
_entry.id   AF-A0A8T6BT20-F1
#
_cell.length_a   1.000
_cell.length_b   1.000
_cell.length_c   1.000
_cell.angle_alpha   90.00
_cell.angle_beta   90.00
_cell.angle_gamma   90.00
#
_symmetry.space_group_name_H-M   'P 1'
#
loop_
_entity.id
_entity.type
_entity.pdbx_description
1 polymer ?
#
loop_
_entity_poly.entity_id
_entity_poly.type
_entity_poly.pdbx_seq_one_letter_code
_entity_poly.pdbx_strand_id
1 'polypeptide(L)'
;VVKRGADSCLVSIAGEGLVDVPAVKLPKEKVIDTTAAGDSFSAGYLAVRLTGGSAEDAAKRGHLTASTVIQYRGAIIPREAMPA
;
A
#
# COMPACT_ATOMS: atom_id res chain seq x y z
N VAL A 1 -4.90 6.50 9.72
CA VAL A 1 -4.52 5.41 8.80
C VAL A 1 -3.67 4.41 9.57
N VAL A 2 -4.14 3.18 9.74
CA VAL A 2 -3.45 2.12 10.49
C VAL A 2 -3.00 1.05 9.50
N LYS A 3 -1.68 0.85 9.40
CA LYS A 3 -1.04 -0.17 8.55
C LYS A 3 -0.87 -1.45 9.36
N ARG A 4 -1.36 -2.58 8.87
CA ARG A 4 -1.39 -3.86 9.62
C ARG A 4 -0.72 -5.02 8.88
N GLY A 5 0.35 -4.74 8.15
CA GLY A 5 1.08 -5.76 7.41
C GLY A 5 0.22 -6.44 6.35
N ALA A 6 0.04 -7.75 6.46
CA ALA A 6 -0.78 -8.55 5.54
C ALA A 6 -2.29 -8.44 5.78
N ASP A 7 -2.70 -7.88 6.91
CA ASP A 7 -4.12 -7.60 7.19
C ASP A 7 -4.56 -6.32 6.47
N SER A 8 -5.85 -6.01 6.56
CA SER A 8 -6.41 -4.81 5.96
C SER A 8 -5.89 -3.51 6.58
N CYS A 9 -5.86 -2.47 5.76
CA CYS A 9 -5.61 -1.10 6.19
C CYS A 9 -6.91 -0.50 6.73
N LEU A 10 -6.83 0.12 7.91
CA LEU A 10 -7.97 0.84 8.49
C LEU A 10 -7.75 2.35 8.36
N VAL A 11 -8.73 3.06 7.79
CA VAL A 11 -8.73 4.52 7.72
C VAL A 11 -9.90 5.06 8.53
N SER A 12 -9.57 5.87 9.54
CA SER A 12 -10.55 6.58 10.37
C SER A 12 -10.42 8.07 10.06
N ILE A 13 -11.55 8.69 9.72
CA ILE A 13 -11.72 10.13 9.53
C ILE A 13 -12.79 10.58 10.54
N ALA A 14 -12.55 11.67 11.25
CA ALA A 14 -13.45 12.14 12.30
C ALA A 14 -14.85 12.45 11.72
N GLY A 15 -15.89 11.86 12.31
CA GLY A 15 -17.28 12.02 11.86
C GLY A 15 -17.69 11.11 10.69
N GLU A 16 -16.80 10.27 10.17
CA GLU A 16 -17.09 9.31 9.11
C GLU A 16 -17.06 7.85 9.62
N GLY A 17 -17.64 6.94 8.83
CA GLY A 17 -17.52 5.51 9.08
C GLY A 17 -16.08 5.01 8.90
N LEU A 18 -15.75 3.91 9.58
CA LEU A 18 -14.45 3.26 9.40
C LEU A 18 -14.33 2.69 7.99
N VAL A 19 -13.25 3.03 7.28
CA VAL A 19 -12.92 2.42 5.99
C VAL A 19 -11.94 1.27 6.23
N ASP A 20 -12.32 0.07 5.79
CA ASP A 20 -11.54 -1.16 5.91
C ASP A 20 -11.19 -1.69 4.52
N VAL A 21 -9.89 -1.69 4.17
CA VAL A 21 -9.41 -2.06 2.83
C VAL A 21 -8.42 -3.23 2.90
N PRO A 22 -8.76 -4.41 2.35
CA PRO A 22 -7.89 -5.58 2.39
C PRO A 22 -6.59 -5.36 1.63
N ALA A 23 -5.51 -5.99 2.11
CA ALA A 23 -4.23 -6.03 1.40
C ALA A 23 -4.33 -6.86 0.11
N VAL A 24 -3.41 -6.61 -0.82
CA VAL A 24 -3.23 -7.47 -2.00
C VAL A 24 -2.60 -8.79 -1.54
N LYS A 25 -3.32 -9.90 -1.68
CA LYS A 25 -2.78 -11.22 -1.39
C LYS A 25 -1.78 -11.63 -2.47
N LEU A 26 -0.56 -11.97 -2.04
CA LEU A 26 0.48 -12.50 -2.91
C LEU A 26 0.83 -13.94 -2.51
N PRO A 27 1.14 -14.81 -3.48
CA PRO A 27 1.80 -16.08 -3.20
C PRO A 27 3.10 -15.86 -2.43
N LYS A 28 3.42 -16.72 -1.45
CA LYS A 28 4.56 -16.55 -0.54
C LYS A 28 5.89 -16.49 -1.30
N GLU A 29 6.01 -17.25 -2.37
CA GLU A 29 7.18 -17.33 -3.25
C GLU A 29 7.46 -16.02 -4.02
N LYS A 30 6.46 -15.13 -4.13
CA LYS A 30 6.65 -13.80 -4.73
C LYS A 30 7.17 -12.77 -3.73
N VAL A 31 7.11 -13.04 -2.42
CA VAL A 31 7.61 -12.11 -1.40
C VAL A 31 9.12 -12.32 -1.24
N ILE A 32 9.92 -11.44 -1.84
CA ILE A 32 11.38 -11.55 -1.89
C ILE A 32 12.04 -10.78 -0.73
N ASP A 33 11.58 -9.56 -0.46
CA ASP A 33 12.18 -8.66 0.53
C ASP A 33 11.11 -7.72 1.07
N THR A 34 10.86 -7.73 2.39
CA THR A 34 9.81 -6.89 3.00
C THR A 34 10.29 -5.47 3.32
N THR A 35 11.55 -5.15 3.02
CA THR A 35 12.11 -3.81 3.17
C THR A 35 11.26 -2.78 2.42
N ALA A 36 11.04 -1.62 3.04
CA ALA A 36 10.26 -0.50 2.50
C ALA A 36 8.77 -0.78 2.20
N ALA A 37 8.19 -1.91 2.59
CA ALA A 37 6.74 -2.17 2.42
C ALA A 37 5.88 -1.07 3.07
N GLY A 38 6.22 -0.66 4.29
CA GLY A 38 5.49 0.37 5.03
C GLY A 38 5.67 1.78 4.46
N ASP A 39 6.85 2.09 3.93
CA ASP A 39 7.17 3.40 3.35
C ASP A 39 6.52 3.57 1.98
N SER A 40 6.62 2.53 1.13
CA SER A 40 5.98 2.48 -0.18
C SER A 40 4.46 2.48 -0.08
N PHE A 41 3.87 1.82 0.94
CA PHE A 41 2.44 1.97 1.24
C PHE A 41 2.08 3.44 1.47
N SER A 42 2.83 4.12 2.35
CA SER A 42 2.59 5.52 2.67
C SER A 42 2.74 6.42 1.45
N ALA A 43 3.74 6.17 0.60
CA ALA A 43 3.93 6.89 -0.66
C ALA A 43 2.73 6.71 -1.62
N GLY A 44 2.30 5.47 -1.85
CA GLY A 44 1.15 5.18 -2.70
C GLY A 44 -0.15 5.77 -2.15
N TYR A 45 -0.35 5.72 -0.84
CA TYR A 45 -1.50 6.33 -0.18
C TYR A 45 -1.53 7.84 -0.39
N LEU A 46 -0.42 8.53 -0.12
CA LEU A 46 -0.32 9.98 -0.26
C LEU A 46 -0.42 10.43 -1.71
N ALA A 47 0.14 9.67 -2.66
CA ALA A 47 0.07 9.97 -4.09
C ALA A 47 -1.38 10.13 -4.58
N VAL A 48 -2.33 9.34 -4.04
CA VAL A 48 -3.75 9.45 -4.37
C VAL A 48 -4.48 10.42 -3.44
N ARG A 49 -4.22 10.36 -2.12
CA ARG A 49 -4.97 11.18 -1.15
C ARG A 49 -4.72 12.67 -1.33
N LEU A 50 -3.48 13.07 -1.65
CA LEU A 50 -3.10 14.47 -1.85
C LEU A 50 -3.51 15.02 -3.22
N THR A 51 -3.93 14.16 -4.15
CA THR A 51 -4.43 14.56 -5.48
C THR A 51 -5.95 14.43 -5.60
N GLY A 52 -6.67 14.42 -4.46
CA GLY A 52 -8.13 14.43 -4.41
C GLY A 52 -8.81 13.07 -4.38
N GLY A 53 -8.06 11.97 -4.31
CA GLY A 53 -8.63 10.62 -4.19
C GLY A 53 -9.25 10.35 -2.81
N SER A 54 -10.16 9.36 -2.79
CA SER A 54 -10.83 8.90 -1.57
C SER A 54 -9.86 8.17 -0.62
N ALA A 55 -10.27 8.01 0.64
CA ALA A 55 -9.51 7.23 1.61
C ALA A 55 -9.36 5.76 1.20
N GLU A 56 -10.40 5.19 0.56
CA GLU A 56 -10.41 3.82 0.08
C GLU A 56 -9.44 3.65 -1.10
N ASP A 57 -9.49 4.54 -2.09
CA ASP A 57 -8.60 4.49 -3.27
C ASP A 57 -7.13 4.72 -2.88
N ALA A 58 -6.89 5.61 -1.92
CA ALA A 58 -5.57 5.81 -1.36
C ALA A 58 -5.05 4.53 -0.67
N ALA A 59 -5.87 3.84 0.12
CA ALA A 59 -5.48 2.57 0.73
C ALA A 59 -5.23 1.47 -0.32
N LYS A 60 -6.06 1.39 -1.36
CA LYS A 60 -5.85 0.46 -2.49
C LYS A 60 -4.51 0.74 -3.19
N ARG A 61 -4.19 2.00 -3.48
CA ARG A 61 -2.91 2.38 -4.09
C ARG A 61 -1.72 2.10 -3.17
N GLY A 62 -1.85 2.36 -1.87
CA GLY A 62 -0.83 2.00 -0.88
C GLY A 62 -0.54 0.51 -0.88
N HIS A 63 -1.58 -0.34 -0.84
CA HIS A 63 -1.44 -1.80 -0.90
C HIS A 63 -0.84 -2.28 -2.22
N LEU A 64 -1.26 -1.72 -3.36
CA LEU A 64 -0.69 -2.05 -4.67
C LEU A 64 0.81 -1.69 -4.72
N THR A 65 1.19 -0.53 -4.20
CA THR A 65 2.59 -0.08 -4.21
C THR A 65 3.45 -0.98 -3.32
N ALA A 66 3.00 -1.25 -2.08
CA ALA A 66 3.72 -2.12 -1.16
C ALA A 66 3.83 -3.56 -1.67
N SER A 67 2.74 -4.12 -2.20
CA SER A 67 2.75 -5.48 -2.78
C SER A 67 3.69 -5.57 -3.98
N THR A 68 3.86 -4.51 -4.75
CA THR A 68 4.83 -4.49 -5.86
C THR A 68 6.26 -4.42 -5.33
N VAL A 69 6.54 -3.54 -4.36
CA VAL A 69 7.88 -3.35 -3.80
C VAL A 69 8.43 -4.64 -3.19
N ILE A 70 7.62 -5.37 -2.42
CA ILE A 70 8.11 -6.58 -1.73
C ILE A 70 8.48 -7.75 -2.65
N GLN A 71 8.19 -7.64 -3.95
CA GLN A 71 8.55 -8.63 -4.96
C GLN A 71 9.96 -8.41 -5.55
N TYR A 72 10.72 -7.44 -5.03
CA TYR A 72 12.06 -7.11 -5.49
C TYR A 72 12.99 -6.90 -4.30
N ARG A 73 14.28 -7.17 -4.49
CA ARG A 73 15.30 -6.94 -3.45
C ARG A 73 15.64 -5.44 -3.35
N GLY A 74 15.69 -4.93 -2.12
CA GLY A 74 16.05 -3.54 -1.83
C GLY A 74 14.85 -2.59 -1.76
N ALA A 75 15.06 -1.42 -1.14
CA ALA A 75 14.00 -0.47 -0.82
C ALA A 75 13.41 0.27 -2.04
N ILE A 76 14.20 0.47 -3.10
CA ILE A 76 13.80 1.19 -4.32
C ILE A 76 13.88 0.20 -5.47
N ILE A 77 12.73 -0.14 -6.05
CA ILE A 77 12.61 -1.11 -7.14
C ILE A 77 12.92 -0.46 -8.50
N PRO A 78 13.18 -1.24 -9.56
CA PRO A 78 13.31 -0.72 -10.92
C PRO A 78 12.08 0.10 -11.33
N ARG A 79 12.29 1.19 -12.07
CA ARG A 79 11.20 2.10 -12.45
C ARG A 79 10.14 1.39 -13.29
N GLU A 80 10.57 0.47 -14.14
CA GLU A 80 9.73 -0.33 -15.04
C GLU A 80 8.86 -1.34 -14.27
N ALA A 81 9.21 -1.63 -13.02
CA ALA A 81 8.43 -2.50 -12.14
C ALA A 81 7.35 -1.74 -11.36
N MET A 82 7.34 -0.41 -11.37
CA MET A 82 6.36 0.38 -10.62
C MET A 82 4.94 0.17 -11.15
N PRO A 83 3.92 0.06 -10.28
CA PRO A 83 2.54 -0.06 -10.72
C PRO A 83 2.03 1.26 -11.33
N ALA A 84 1.17 1.15 -12.35
CA ALA A 84 0.50 2.30 -12.98
C ALA A 84 -0.52 2.97 -12.03
#